data_AF-A0A2M7IL84-F1
#
_entry.id   AF-A0A2M7IL84-F1
#
_cell.length_a   1.000
_cell.length_b   1.000
_cell.length_c   1.000
_cell.angle_alpha   90.00
_cell.angle_beta   90.00
_cell.angle_gamma   90.00
#
_symmetry.space_group_name_H-M   'P 1'
#
loop_
_entity.id
_entity.type
_entity.pdbx_description
1 polymer ?
#
loop_
_entity_poly.entity_id
_entity_poly.type
_entity_poly.pdbx_seq_one_letter_code
_entity_poly.pdbx_strand_id
1 'polypeptide(L)'
;RKLNNFIFVALTDFGPDLPNILTAYPSPDLKSTLPMELSDLRQLYIAETDKYGHLTYFFNGGYANPVAGEERILIKSSDVKSYDLAPNMSAGVITDLVVKNIQNRIYDFIAINFANPDMLGHTGNLTATIKSLEKMDQCLKNIVDEVVTKNKGVVIITADHGNAEEMIDIPSGKIDTEHSCFPVPFCVIGPAESIKKIKLRPNGILADVAPTVLYLMKRDQPQEMTGKNLIIK
;
A
#
# COMPACT_ATOMS: atom_id res chain seq x y z
N ARG A 1 35.04 1.47 -18.42
CA ARG A 1 35.72 0.25 -18.93
C ARG A 1 34.64 -0.76 -19.30
N LYS A 2 34.49 -1.14 -20.56
CA LYS A 2 33.51 -2.15 -20.99
C LYS A 2 34.09 -3.53 -20.68
N LEU A 3 33.38 -4.33 -19.90
CA LEU A 3 33.71 -5.74 -19.70
C LEU A 3 33.21 -6.51 -20.93
N ASN A 4 34.00 -7.43 -21.46
CA ASN A 4 33.64 -8.32 -22.57
C ASN A 4 33.73 -9.77 -22.08
N ASN A 5 32.98 -10.69 -22.71
CA ASN A 5 33.03 -12.14 -22.45
C ASN A 5 32.62 -12.55 -21.01
N PHE A 6 31.59 -11.94 -20.45
CA PHE A 6 30.96 -12.41 -19.21
C PHE A 6 29.49 -12.76 -19.48
N ILE A 7 28.99 -13.77 -18.78
CA ILE A 7 27.56 -14.06 -18.70
C ILE A 7 27.06 -13.43 -17.41
N PHE A 8 26.09 -12.54 -17.52
CA PHE A 8 25.41 -11.95 -16.37
C PHE A 8 24.14 -12.75 -16.08
N VAL A 9 24.08 -13.35 -14.89
CA VAL A 9 22.90 -14.08 -14.41
C VAL A 9 22.41 -13.37 -13.15
N ALA A 10 21.17 -12.90 -13.17
CA ALA A 10 20.50 -12.37 -11.99
C ALA A 10 19.93 -13.53 -11.15
N LEU A 11 19.87 -13.35 -9.83
CA LEU A 11 19.30 -14.36 -8.94
C LEU A 11 17.80 -14.52 -9.18
N THR A 12 17.07 -13.40 -9.27
CA THR A 12 15.65 -13.29 -9.58
C THR A 12 15.44 -12.25 -10.68
N ASP A 13 14.22 -12.12 -11.18
CA ASP A 13 13.91 -11.12 -12.20
C ASP A 13 14.20 -9.71 -11.68
N PHE A 14 14.92 -8.94 -12.50
CA PHE A 14 15.47 -7.63 -12.12
C PHE A 14 14.61 -6.46 -12.67
N GLY A 15 13.39 -6.75 -13.12
CA GLY A 15 12.52 -5.78 -13.78
C GLY A 15 12.88 -5.51 -15.25
N PRO A 16 12.24 -4.52 -15.88
CA PRO A 16 12.33 -4.29 -17.33
C PRO A 16 13.60 -3.55 -17.79
N ASP A 17 14.38 -3.00 -16.86
CA ASP A 17 15.46 -2.05 -17.16
C ASP A 17 16.66 -2.67 -17.88
N LEU A 18 16.81 -3.99 -17.78
CA LEU A 18 17.89 -4.75 -18.42
C LEU A 18 17.32 -5.82 -19.35
N PRO A 19 17.31 -5.59 -20.68
CA PRO A 19 16.82 -6.59 -21.63
C PRO A 19 17.78 -7.79 -21.70
N ASN A 20 17.22 -8.99 -21.89
CA ASN A 20 17.96 -10.23 -22.13
C ASN A 20 18.89 -10.68 -20.99
N ILE A 21 18.57 -10.36 -19.74
CA ILE A 21 19.26 -10.92 -18.58
C ILE A 21 18.78 -12.36 -18.35
N LEU A 22 19.72 -13.26 -18.05
CA LEU A 22 19.40 -14.60 -17.60
C LEU A 22 18.99 -14.57 -16.12
N THR A 23 17.90 -15.24 -15.76
CA THR A 23 17.44 -15.34 -14.37
C THR A 23 17.61 -16.78 -13.87
N ALA A 24 18.19 -16.96 -12.67
CA ALA A 24 18.33 -18.27 -12.04
C ALA A 24 16.99 -18.80 -11.49
N TYR A 25 16.20 -17.93 -10.84
CA TYR A 25 14.88 -18.24 -10.28
C TYR A 25 13.83 -17.25 -10.82
N PRO A 26 13.26 -17.52 -12.01
CA PRO A 26 12.22 -16.67 -12.58
C PRO A 26 10.95 -16.71 -11.73
N SER A 27 10.28 -15.57 -11.62
CA SER A 27 9.02 -15.40 -10.91
C SER A 27 7.87 -16.00 -11.72
N PRO A 28 6.86 -16.61 -11.08
CA PRO A 28 5.67 -17.05 -11.78
C PRO A 28 4.81 -15.84 -12.20
N ASP A 29 4.14 -15.94 -13.34
CA ASP A 29 3.14 -14.96 -13.76
C ASP A 29 1.91 -15.01 -12.84
N LEU A 30 1.63 -13.90 -12.16
CA LEU A 30 0.44 -13.76 -11.33
C LEU A 30 -0.72 -13.23 -12.18
N LYS A 31 -1.70 -14.09 -12.49
CA LYS A 31 -2.79 -13.78 -13.44
C LYS A 31 -4.03 -13.13 -12.79
N SER A 32 -4.27 -13.43 -11.52
CA SER A 32 -5.47 -13.04 -10.78
C SER A 32 -5.12 -12.22 -9.54
N THR A 33 -4.28 -11.21 -9.72
CA THR A 33 -4.03 -10.19 -8.69
C THR A 33 -5.24 -9.28 -8.56
N LEU A 34 -5.35 -8.53 -7.44
CA LEU A 34 -6.49 -7.65 -7.22
C LEU A 34 -6.73 -6.66 -8.38
N PRO A 35 -5.70 -5.99 -8.96
CA PRO A 35 -5.93 -5.13 -10.12
C PRO A 35 -6.54 -5.88 -11.32
N MET A 36 -6.10 -7.12 -11.59
CA MET A 36 -6.60 -7.94 -12.70
C MET A 36 -8.07 -8.32 -12.52
N GLU A 37 -8.46 -8.68 -11.29
CA GLU A 37 -9.85 -9.03 -10.93
C GLU A 37 -10.80 -7.82 -10.90
N LEU A 38 -10.25 -6.60 -10.98
CA LEU A 38 -10.99 -5.33 -11.07
C LEU A 38 -10.87 -4.69 -12.47
N SER A 39 -10.47 -5.44 -13.49
CA SER A 39 -10.19 -4.93 -14.84
C SER A 39 -11.33 -4.23 -15.56
N ASP A 40 -12.58 -4.47 -15.16
CA ASP A 40 -13.77 -3.81 -15.68
C ASP A 40 -14.12 -2.51 -14.91
N LEU A 41 -13.33 -2.14 -13.90
CA LEU A 41 -13.52 -0.95 -13.07
C LEU A 41 -12.45 0.09 -13.32
N ARG A 42 -12.75 1.35 -13.00
CA ARG A 42 -11.76 2.43 -12.99
C ARG A 42 -11.00 2.41 -11.68
N GLN A 43 -9.68 2.28 -11.76
CA GLN A 43 -8.83 2.06 -10.59
C GLN A 43 -7.74 3.14 -10.49
N LEU A 44 -7.53 3.68 -9.28
CA LEU A 44 -6.45 4.62 -9.00
C LEU A 44 -5.46 4.05 -7.99
N TYR A 45 -4.18 4.17 -8.30
CA TYR A 45 -3.06 3.82 -7.43
C TYR A 45 -2.19 5.06 -7.21
N ILE A 46 -2.18 5.59 -5.98
CA ILE A 46 -1.50 6.85 -5.66
C ILE A 46 -0.53 6.71 -4.48
N ALA A 47 0.72 7.10 -4.73
CA ALA A 47 1.78 7.09 -3.74
C ALA A 47 2.83 8.17 -4.06
N GLU A 48 3.66 8.49 -3.07
CA GLU A 48 4.88 9.25 -3.31
C GLU A 48 6.04 8.36 -3.78
N THR A 49 7.17 8.97 -4.15
CA THR A 49 8.25 8.32 -4.90
C THR A 49 8.79 7.08 -4.19
N ASP A 50 8.98 7.14 -2.88
CA ASP A 50 9.51 6.01 -2.07
C ASP A 50 8.61 4.78 -2.09
N LYS A 51 7.30 4.99 -2.22
CA LYS A 51 6.29 3.91 -2.17
C LYS A 51 5.57 3.66 -3.50
N TYR A 52 5.97 4.37 -4.57
CA TYR A 52 5.36 4.20 -5.89
C TYR A 52 5.53 2.79 -6.46
N GLY A 53 6.73 2.22 -6.40
CA GLY A 53 6.96 0.83 -6.83
C GLY A 53 6.12 -0.18 -6.03
N HIS A 54 5.95 0.05 -4.73
CA HIS A 54 5.17 -0.79 -3.82
C HIS A 54 3.70 -0.85 -4.23
N LEU A 55 3.11 0.31 -4.55
CA LEU A 55 1.71 0.41 -4.92
C LEU A 55 1.43 0.10 -6.42
N THR A 56 2.48 -0.11 -7.23
CA THR A 56 2.35 -0.38 -8.66
C THR A 56 2.93 -1.74 -9.00
N TYR A 57 4.25 -1.82 -9.24
CA TYR A 57 4.96 -3.04 -9.61
C TYR A 57 4.73 -4.19 -8.61
N PHE A 58 4.85 -3.94 -7.30
CA PHE A 58 4.68 -5.03 -6.32
C PHE A 58 3.20 -5.37 -6.12
N PHE A 59 2.32 -4.37 -5.98
CA PHE A 59 0.89 -4.57 -5.77
C PHE A 59 0.21 -5.35 -6.90
N ASN A 60 0.61 -5.11 -8.15
CA ASN A 60 -0.01 -5.73 -9.31
C ASN A 60 0.56 -7.12 -9.68
N GLY A 61 1.58 -7.58 -8.95
CA GLY A 61 2.18 -8.90 -9.14
C GLY A 61 3.45 -8.93 -10.00
N GLY A 62 4.17 -7.81 -10.12
CA GLY A 62 5.47 -7.73 -10.79
C GLY A 62 5.42 -7.21 -12.22
N TYR A 63 4.32 -6.56 -12.64
CA TYR A 63 4.21 -5.99 -13.98
C TYR A 63 4.62 -4.52 -13.98
N ALA A 64 5.68 -4.20 -14.73
CA ALA A 64 6.22 -2.84 -14.81
C ALA A 64 5.22 -1.82 -15.36
N ASN A 65 4.47 -2.21 -16.39
CA ASN A 65 3.46 -1.36 -17.02
C ASN A 65 2.12 -1.44 -16.27
N PRO A 66 1.25 -0.43 -16.39
CA PRO A 66 -0.13 -0.50 -15.94
C PRO A 66 -0.83 -1.76 -16.45
N VAL A 67 -1.56 -2.44 -15.58
CA VAL A 67 -2.41 -3.59 -15.92
C VAL A 67 -3.87 -3.21 -15.76
N ALA A 68 -4.79 -3.92 -16.40
CA ALA A 68 -6.22 -3.89 -16.04
C ALA A 68 -6.88 -2.49 -15.90
N GLY A 69 -6.43 -1.49 -16.67
CA GLY A 69 -6.96 -0.13 -16.60
C GLY A 69 -6.49 0.71 -15.40
N GLU A 70 -5.40 0.30 -14.74
CA GLU A 70 -4.73 1.07 -13.68
C GLU A 70 -4.41 2.50 -14.15
N GLU A 71 -4.95 3.50 -13.44
CA GLU A 71 -4.41 4.85 -13.43
C GLU A 71 -3.47 5.01 -12.24
N ARG A 72 -2.29 5.58 -12.48
CA ARG A 72 -1.23 5.73 -11.48
C ARG A 72 -0.90 7.20 -11.29
N ILE A 73 -0.87 7.66 -10.05
CA ILE A 73 -0.43 9.01 -9.70
C ILE A 73 0.83 8.90 -8.83
N LEU A 74 1.93 9.41 -9.36
CA LEU A 74 3.19 9.59 -8.64
C LEU A 74 3.26 11.01 -8.08
N ILE A 75 3.42 11.11 -6.76
CA ILE A 75 3.79 12.36 -6.10
C ILE A 75 5.31 12.38 -5.86
N LYS A 76 5.97 13.47 -6.21
CA LYS A 76 7.40 13.60 -5.94
C LYS A 76 7.60 13.76 -4.43
N SER A 77 8.39 12.87 -3.83
CA SER A 77 8.76 12.99 -2.41
C SER A 77 9.59 14.24 -2.15
N SER A 78 9.62 14.70 -0.90
CA SER A 78 10.44 15.83 -0.47
C SER A 78 11.92 15.59 -0.80
N ASP A 79 12.57 16.53 -1.46
CA ASP A 79 14.00 16.47 -1.78
C ASP A 79 14.81 16.89 -0.54
N VAL A 80 14.94 15.96 0.41
CA VAL A 80 15.64 16.15 1.68
C VAL A 80 16.62 15.01 1.94
N LYS A 81 17.68 15.29 2.70
CA LYS A 81 18.67 14.27 3.06
C LYS A 81 18.12 13.18 3.98
N SER A 82 17.12 13.54 4.79
CA SER A 82 16.43 12.65 5.72
C SER A 82 15.03 13.22 5.95
N TYR A 83 14.03 12.33 6.05
CA TYR A 83 12.63 12.74 6.10
C TYR A 83 12.23 13.42 7.40
N ASP A 84 13.01 13.30 8.48
CA ASP A 84 12.78 14.04 9.72
C ASP A 84 12.92 15.56 9.55
N LEU A 85 13.59 16.03 8.49
CA LEU A 85 13.66 17.44 8.08
C LEU A 85 12.37 17.93 7.38
N ALA A 86 11.57 17.02 6.83
CA ALA A 86 10.30 17.31 6.17
C ALA A 86 9.26 16.21 6.49
N PRO A 87 8.87 16.06 7.77
CA PRO A 87 8.17 14.88 8.27
C PRO A 87 6.77 14.71 7.67
N ASN A 88 6.14 15.80 7.23
CA ASN A 88 4.83 15.72 6.59
C ASN A 88 4.87 14.99 5.23
N MET A 89 6.06 14.83 4.64
CA MET A 89 6.27 14.22 3.32
C MET A 89 5.22 14.70 2.31
N SER A 90 4.58 13.79 1.57
CA SER A 90 3.55 14.14 0.59
C SER A 90 2.12 13.81 1.04
N ALA A 91 1.91 13.46 2.31
CA ALA A 91 0.62 12.98 2.81
C ALA A 91 -0.55 13.95 2.53
N GLY A 92 -0.32 15.25 2.72
CA GLY A 92 -1.33 16.28 2.43
C GLY A 92 -1.70 16.35 0.94
N VAL A 93 -0.70 16.31 0.05
CA VAL A 93 -0.90 16.38 -1.40
C VAL A 93 -1.64 15.13 -1.91
N ILE A 94 -1.25 13.94 -1.43
CA ILE A 94 -1.95 12.68 -1.72
C ILE A 94 -3.41 12.79 -1.30
N THR A 95 -3.67 13.28 -0.09
CA THR A 95 -5.02 13.44 0.47
C THR A 95 -5.88 14.37 -0.37
N ASP A 96 -5.38 15.54 -0.73
CA ASP A 96 -6.12 16.53 -1.52
C ASP A 96 -6.51 15.96 -2.89
N LEU A 97 -5.60 15.23 -3.55
CA LEU A 97 -5.87 14.58 -4.83
C LEU A 97 -6.87 13.45 -4.70
N VAL A 98 -6.74 12.59 -3.69
CA VAL A 98 -7.69 11.50 -3.42
C VAL A 98 -9.08 12.05 -3.18
N VAL A 99 -9.21 13.02 -2.28
CA VAL A 99 -10.50 13.66 -1.95
C VAL A 99 -11.13 14.27 -3.20
N LYS A 100 -10.36 14.99 -4.02
CA LYS A 100 -10.84 15.57 -5.28
C LYS A 100 -11.34 14.49 -6.25
N ASN A 101 -10.62 13.37 -6.38
CA ASN A 101 -11.02 12.27 -7.27
C ASN A 101 -12.29 11.55 -6.78
N ILE A 102 -12.45 11.39 -5.46
CA ILE A 102 -13.68 10.85 -4.86
C ILE A 102 -14.86 11.78 -5.14
N GLN A 103 -14.70 13.10 -4.92
CA GLN A 103 -15.75 14.10 -5.17
C GLN A 103 -16.22 14.09 -6.63
N ASN A 104 -15.29 13.87 -7.56
CA ASN A 104 -15.59 13.78 -8.99
C ASN A 104 -16.08 12.40 -9.45
N ARG A 105 -16.13 11.40 -8.55
CA ARG A 105 -16.61 10.03 -8.83
C ARG A 105 -15.90 9.38 -10.03
N ILE A 106 -14.58 9.58 -10.10
CA ILE A 106 -13.76 9.14 -11.24
C ILE A 106 -13.40 7.65 -11.12
N TYR A 107 -13.23 7.11 -9.91
CA TYR A 107 -12.75 5.74 -9.72
C TYR A 107 -13.71 4.94 -8.85
N ASP A 108 -13.76 3.64 -9.12
CA ASP A 108 -14.52 2.66 -8.35
C ASP A 108 -13.66 1.99 -7.27
N PHE A 109 -12.33 1.97 -7.47
CA PHE A 109 -11.33 1.51 -6.52
C PHE A 109 -10.16 2.49 -6.44
N ILE A 110 -9.72 2.81 -5.22
CA ILE A 110 -8.55 3.66 -4.96
C ILE A 110 -7.66 2.97 -3.94
N ALA A 111 -6.42 2.68 -4.31
CA ALA A 111 -5.36 2.23 -3.41
C ALA A 111 -4.41 3.41 -3.13
N ILE A 112 -4.03 3.56 -1.86
CA ILE A 112 -3.21 4.68 -1.37
C ILE A 112 -2.09 4.10 -0.50
N ASN A 113 -0.87 4.59 -0.67
CA ASN A 113 0.22 4.31 0.26
C ASN A 113 0.69 5.63 0.90
N PHE A 114 0.62 5.70 2.23
CA PHE A 114 1.26 6.75 3.02
C PHE A 114 2.63 6.26 3.50
N ALA A 115 3.69 6.87 3.00
CA ALA A 115 5.06 6.46 3.28
C ALA A 115 5.54 6.85 4.70
N ASN A 116 4.87 7.82 5.33
CA ASN A 116 5.33 8.48 6.55
C ASN A 116 5.72 7.55 7.70
N PRO A 117 4.94 6.52 8.09
CA PRO A 117 5.27 5.69 9.25
C PRO A 117 6.61 4.97 9.06
N ASP A 118 6.83 4.44 7.86
CA ASP A 118 8.01 3.66 7.56
C ASP A 118 9.25 4.54 7.32
N MET A 119 9.11 5.52 6.44
CA MET A 119 10.22 6.38 6.05
C MET A 119 10.75 7.22 7.22
N LEU A 120 9.89 7.60 8.17
CA LEU A 120 10.33 8.24 9.42
C LEU A 120 10.79 7.27 10.49
N GLY A 121 10.20 6.08 10.56
CA GLY A 121 10.67 5.00 11.42
C GLY A 121 12.16 4.71 11.19
N HIS A 122 12.58 4.62 9.92
CA HIS A 122 13.98 4.45 9.53
C HIS A 122 14.92 5.60 9.94
N THR A 123 14.40 6.79 10.27
CA THR A 123 15.25 7.89 10.74
C THR A 123 15.63 7.76 12.22
N GLY A 124 14.87 6.97 13.00
CA GLY A 124 15.03 6.89 14.44
C GLY A 124 14.61 8.16 15.20
N ASN A 125 14.08 9.17 14.52
CA ASN A 125 13.66 10.43 15.14
C ASN A 125 12.22 10.34 15.64
N LEU A 126 12.05 9.78 16.84
CA LEU A 126 10.74 9.55 17.47
C LEU A 126 9.84 10.81 17.50
N THR A 127 10.40 11.98 17.79
CA THR A 127 9.61 13.23 17.86
C THR A 127 9.09 13.65 16.48
N ALA A 128 9.89 13.49 15.43
CA ALA A 128 9.47 13.77 14.07
C ALA A 128 8.40 12.76 13.61
N THR A 129 8.60 11.47 13.90
CA THR A 129 7.65 10.40 13.58
C THR A 129 6.28 10.65 14.21
N ILE A 130 6.21 10.92 15.52
CA ILE A 130 4.94 11.19 16.22
C ILE A 130 4.18 12.34 15.55
N LYS A 131 4.84 13.48 15.33
CA LYS A 131 4.20 14.66 14.71
C LYS A 131 3.70 14.37 13.29
N SER A 132 4.46 13.59 12.53
CA SER A 132 4.03 13.17 11.19
C SER A 132 2.81 12.27 11.25
N LEU A 133 2.78 11.30 12.17
CA LEU A 133 1.67 10.38 12.30
C LEU A 133 0.39 11.08 12.76
N GLU A 134 0.49 12.06 13.65
CA GLU A 134 -0.64 12.93 14.02
C GLU A 134 -1.20 13.69 12.80
N LYS A 135 -0.31 14.20 11.93
CA LYS A 135 -0.73 14.87 10.70
C LYS A 135 -1.34 13.90 9.67
N MET A 136 -0.77 12.70 9.56
CA MET A 136 -1.27 11.63 8.69
C MET A 136 -2.64 11.13 9.17
N ASP A 137 -2.88 11.05 10.47
CA ASP A 137 -4.19 10.69 11.03
C ASP A 137 -5.29 11.69 10.60
N GLN A 138 -4.98 12.99 10.63
CA GLN A 138 -5.88 14.01 10.09
C GLN A 138 -6.14 13.85 8.57
N CYS A 139 -5.14 13.39 7.82
CA CYS A 139 -5.27 13.08 6.40
C CYS A 139 -6.21 11.88 6.17
N LEU A 140 -6.01 10.79 6.93
CA LEU A 140 -6.89 9.63 6.92
C LEU A 140 -8.32 10.01 7.27
N LYS A 141 -8.53 10.85 8.30
CA LYS A 141 -9.85 11.36 8.67
C LYS A 141 -10.55 12.03 7.48
N ASN A 142 -9.84 12.91 6.75
CA ASN A 142 -10.42 13.62 5.61
C ASN A 142 -10.87 12.65 4.51
N ILE A 143 -10.07 11.61 4.22
CA ILE A 143 -10.42 10.58 3.23
C ILE A 143 -11.63 9.78 3.71
N VAL A 144 -11.62 9.33 4.97
CA VAL A 144 -12.72 8.56 5.56
C VAL A 144 -14.03 9.35 5.55
N ASP A 145 -13.99 10.63 5.94
CA ASP A 145 -15.17 11.50 5.91
C ASP A 145 -15.71 11.64 4.48
N GLU A 146 -14.84 11.84 3.49
CA GLU A 146 -15.25 11.98 2.09
C GLU A 146 -15.85 10.68 1.54
N VAL A 147 -15.22 9.52 1.78
CA VAL A 147 -15.71 8.22 1.29
C VAL A 147 -17.00 7.81 2.00
N VAL A 148 -16.99 7.79 3.34
CA VAL A 148 -18.04 7.15 4.14
C VAL A 148 -19.22 8.10 4.35
N THR A 149 -18.95 9.32 4.80
CA THR A 149 -20.01 10.25 5.18
C THR A 149 -20.72 10.80 3.95
N LYS A 150 -19.97 11.24 2.94
CA LYS A 150 -20.52 11.91 1.76
C LYS A 150 -20.86 10.97 0.60
N ASN A 151 -20.10 9.90 0.40
CA ASN A 151 -20.27 9.01 -0.77
C ASN A 151 -20.77 7.61 -0.42
N LYS A 152 -20.97 7.28 0.86
CA LYS A 152 -21.46 5.98 1.33
C LYS A 152 -20.60 4.79 0.86
N GLY A 153 -19.32 5.04 0.59
CA GLY A 153 -18.34 4.00 0.24
C GLY A 153 -17.76 3.30 1.48
N VAL A 154 -16.84 2.38 1.22
CA VAL A 154 -16.13 1.63 2.27
C VAL A 154 -14.63 1.93 2.17
N VAL A 155 -13.98 2.09 3.33
CA VAL A 155 -12.53 2.25 3.46
C VAL A 155 -11.99 1.04 4.22
N ILE A 156 -10.92 0.47 3.69
CA ILE A 156 -10.05 -0.46 4.43
C ILE A 156 -8.79 0.29 4.83
N ILE A 157 -8.44 0.24 6.11
CA ILE A 157 -7.16 0.73 6.62
C ILE A 157 -6.35 -0.47 7.11
N THR A 158 -5.15 -0.64 6.57
CA THR A 158 -4.19 -1.68 6.98
C THR A 158 -2.76 -1.21 6.72
N ALA A 159 -1.77 -2.04 7.05
CA ALA A 159 -0.36 -1.79 6.78
C ALA A 159 0.29 -3.05 6.17
N ASP A 160 1.41 -2.88 5.49
CA ASP A 160 2.23 -3.96 4.92
C ASP A 160 3.16 -4.59 5.97
N HIS A 161 3.65 -3.79 6.92
CA HIS A 161 4.44 -4.24 8.07
C HIS A 161 4.45 -3.18 9.19
N GLY A 162 5.15 -3.49 10.29
CA GLY A 162 5.44 -2.56 11.38
C GLY A 162 6.79 -1.83 11.20
N ASN A 163 6.93 -0.69 11.87
CA ASN A 163 8.17 0.09 12.02
C ASN A 163 7.98 1.14 13.14
N ALA A 164 7.15 2.16 12.91
CA ALA A 164 7.01 3.32 13.79
C ALA A 164 6.49 3.03 15.22
N GLU A 165 5.90 1.87 15.47
CA GLU A 165 5.46 1.43 16.79
C GLU A 165 6.60 1.03 17.73
N GLU A 166 7.77 0.68 17.17
CA GLU A 166 8.98 0.33 17.92
C GLU A 166 10.19 1.04 17.32
N MET A 167 10.48 2.24 17.82
CA MET A 167 11.65 3.03 17.42
C MET A 167 12.76 3.06 18.47
N ILE A 168 12.56 2.32 19.57
CA ILE A 168 13.52 2.18 20.67
C ILE A 168 13.49 0.72 21.09
N ASP A 169 14.62 0.03 20.94
CA ASP A 169 14.80 -1.32 21.47
C ASP A 169 14.78 -1.26 23.01
N ILE A 170 13.69 -1.75 23.62
CA ILE A 170 13.47 -1.64 25.06
C ILE A 170 14.62 -2.26 25.88
N PRO A 171 15.16 -3.45 25.54
CA PRO A 171 16.29 -4.04 26.26
C PRO A 171 17.56 -3.19 26.28
N SER A 172 17.96 -2.59 25.15
CA SER A 172 19.21 -1.83 25.05
C SER A 172 19.06 -0.32 25.20
N GLY A 173 17.84 0.20 25.09
CA GLY A 173 17.52 1.64 25.07
C GLY A 173 18.05 2.36 23.82
N LYS A 174 18.52 1.62 22.80
CA LYS A 174 19.04 2.20 21.57
C LYS A 174 17.90 2.52 20.61
N ILE A 175 18.17 3.48 19.74
CA ILE A 175 17.31 3.77 18.60
C ILE A 175 17.22 2.52 17.74
N ASP A 176 15.99 2.13 17.42
CA ASP A 176 15.68 1.12 16.42
C ASP A 176 15.20 1.82 15.15
N THR A 177 15.73 1.38 14.01
CA THR A 177 15.41 1.89 12.68
C THR A 177 14.94 0.79 11.75
N GLU A 178 14.73 -0.42 12.24
CA GLU A 178 14.34 -1.59 11.45
C GLU A 178 12.82 -1.81 11.47
N HIS A 179 12.33 -2.69 10.59
CA HIS A 179 10.94 -3.13 10.65
C HIS A 179 10.73 -4.06 11.83
N SER A 180 9.51 -4.06 12.37
CA SER A 180 9.11 -5.01 13.41
C SER A 180 8.38 -6.22 12.82
N CYS A 181 8.19 -7.25 13.66
CA CYS A 181 7.33 -8.40 13.38
C CYS A 181 5.93 -8.28 14.02
N PHE A 182 5.52 -7.09 14.46
CA PHE A 182 4.20 -6.91 15.06
C PHE A 182 3.08 -7.08 14.03
N PRO A 183 1.89 -7.58 14.45
CA PRO A 183 0.73 -7.65 13.57
C PRO A 183 0.25 -6.25 13.19
N VAL A 184 -0.18 -6.11 11.94
CA VAL A 184 -0.72 -4.86 11.39
C VAL A 184 -2.22 -4.71 11.68
N PRO A 185 -2.75 -3.48 11.79
CA PRO A 185 -4.17 -3.25 11.91
C PRO A 185 -4.91 -3.67 10.63
N PHE A 186 -6.18 -4.06 10.76
CA PHE A 186 -7.10 -4.21 9.63
C PHE A 186 -8.49 -3.69 10.04
N CYS A 187 -8.84 -2.51 9.54
CA CYS A 187 -10.08 -1.82 9.86
C CYS A 187 -10.97 -1.74 8.62
N VAL A 188 -12.25 -2.11 8.75
CA VAL A 188 -13.27 -1.88 7.73
C VAL A 188 -14.19 -0.77 8.22
N ILE A 189 -14.21 0.35 7.49
CA ILE A 189 -14.96 1.55 7.85
C ILE A 189 -15.96 1.85 6.74
N GLY A 190 -17.21 2.10 7.09
CA GLY A 190 -18.28 2.33 6.12
C GLY A 190 -19.55 2.79 6.81
N PRO A 191 -20.64 3.02 6.06
CA PRO A 191 -21.91 3.45 6.63
C PRO A 191 -22.40 2.45 7.67
N ALA A 192 -22.95 2.95 8.78
CA ALA A 192 -23.31 2.12 9.94
C ALA A 192 -24.22 0.94 9.56
N GLU A 193 -25.16 1.15 8.66
CA GLU A 193 -26.04 0.12 8.11
C GLU A 193 -25.30 -1.00 7.37
N SER A 194 -24.16 -0.69 6.77
CA SER A 194 -23.34 -1.63 6.00
C SER A 194 -22.36 -2.40 6.87
N ILE A 195 -21.75 -1.74 7.87
CA ILE A 195 -20.67 -2.35 8.67
C ILE A 195 -21.13 -2.95 10.00
N LYS A 196 -22.30 -2.58 10.55
CA LYS A 196 -22.75 -3.03 11.89
C LYS A 196 -22.86 -4.55 12.04
N LYS A 197 -23.05 -5.27 10.93
CA LYS A 197 -23.14 -6.74 10.91
C LYS A 197 -21.82 -7.42 10.57
N ILE A 198 -20.80 -6.67 10.17
CA ILE A 198 -19.49 -7.22 9.83
C ILE A 198 -18.77 -7.62 11.11
N LYS A 199 -18.35 -8.88 11.17
CA LYS A 199 -17.38 -9.36 12.15
C LYS A 199 -16.14 -9.82 11.43
N LEU A 200 -14.97 -9.48 11.95
CA LEU A 200 -13.70 -9.92 11.39
C LEU A 200 -13.23 -11.16 12.15
N ARG A 201 -12.71 -12.14 11.42
CA ARG A 201 -12.03 -13.28 12.04
C ARG A 201 -10.68 -12.84 12.62
N PRO A 202 -10.25 -13.45 13.74
CA PRO A 202 -8.92 -13.22 14.26
C PRO A 202 -7.86 -13.86 13.36
N ASN A 203 -6.59 -13.49 13.59
CA ASN A 203 -5.42 -14.12 12.99
C ASN A 203 -5.46 -14.13 11.45
N GLY A 204 -5.79 -12.98 10.86
CA GLY A 204 -5.61 -12.72 9.44
C GLY A 204 -4.14 -12.63 9.04
N ILE A 205 -3.89 -12.79 7.75
CA ILE A 205 -2.61 -12.56 7.08
C ILE A 205 -2.82 -11.57 5.92
N LEU A 206 -1.74 -10.97 5.40
CA LEU A 206 -1.83 -10.00 4.29
C LEU A 206 -2.52 -10.56 3.04
N ALA A 207 -2.36 -11.85 2.77
CA ALA A 207 -3.03 -12.52 1.63
C ALA A 207 -4.56 -12.52 1.74
N ASP A 208 -5.13 -12.19 2.89
CA ASP A 208 -6.57 -12.14 3.12
C ASP A 208 -7.20 -10.79 2.75
N VAL A 209 -6.37 -9.75 2.53
CA VAL A 209 -6.84 -8.39 2.22
C VAL A 209 -7.58 -8.37 0.88
N ALA A 210 -6.98 -8.89 -0.19
CA ALA A 210 -7.59 -8.90 -1.53
C ALA A 210 -8.91 -9.70 -1.59
N PRO A 211 -9.01 -10.94 -1.05
CA PRO A 211 -10.29 -11.63 -0.90
C PRO A 211 -11.36 -10.84 -0.15
N THR A 212 -10.96 -10.08 0.88
CA THR A 212 -11.89 -9.25 1.66
C THR A 212 -12.38 -8.04 0.84
N VAL A 213 -11.50 -7.42 0.05
CA VAL A 213 -11.88 -6.35 -0.90
C VAL A 213 -12.88 -6.89 -1.92
N LEU A 214 -12.59 -8.01 -2.58
CA LEU A 214 -13.51 -8.62 -3.57
C LEU A 214 -14.88 -8.92 -2.96
N TYR A 215 -14.91 -9.48 -1.75
CA TYR A 215 -16.16 -9.73 -1.04
C TYR A 215 -16.98 -8.46 -0.79
N LEU A 216 -16.35 -7.38 -0.33
CA LEU A 216 -17.03 -6.09 -0.12
C LEU A 216 -17.54 -5.48 -1.43
N MET A 217 -16.82 -5.72 -2.53
CA MET A 217 -17.21 -5.34 -3.88
C MET A 217 -18.22 -6.31 -4.53
N LYS A 218 -18.67 -7.33 -3.79
CA LYS A 218 -19.60 -8.38 -4.25
C LYS A 218 -19.10 -9.14 -5.48
N ARG A 219 -17.80 -9.44 -5.49
CA ARG A 219 -17.12 -10.22 -6.53
C ARG A 219 -16.76 -11.61 -6.03
N ASP A 220 -16.73 -12.54 -6.96
CA ASP A 220 -16.23 -13.89 -6.69
C ASP A 220 -14.72 -13.87 -6.50
N GLN A 221 -14.24 -14.73 -5.60
CA GLN A 221 -12.81 -14.92 -5.37
C GLN A 221 -12.25 -15.93 -6.37
N PRO A 222 -11.21 -15.60 -7.15
CA PRO A 222 -10.58 -16.55 -8.07
C PRO A 222 -9.84 -17.66 -7.30
N GLN A 223 -9.63 -18.81 -7.95
CA GLN A 223 -9.00 -19.98 -7.30
C GLN A 223 -7.53 -19.72 -6.93
N GLU A 224 -6.86 -18.85 -7.67
CA GLU A 224 -5.48 -18.42 -7.48
C GLU A 224 -5.30 -17.62 -6.18
N MET A 225 -6.34 -16.92 -5.70
CA MET A 225 -6.31 -16.26 -4.40
C MET A 225 -6.58 -17.29 -3.30
N THR A 226 -5.52 -17.83 -2.68
CA THR A 226 -5.66 -18.84 -1.61
C THR A 226 -5.90 -18.24 -0.22
N GLY A 227 -5.80 -16.92 -0.08
CA GLY A 227 -6.20 -16.19 1.12
C GLY A 227 -7.69 -16.34 1.40
N LYS A 228 -8.13 -16.02 2.62
CA LYS A 228 -9.53 -16.17 3.03
C LYS A 228 -10.07 -14.84 3.49
N ASN A 229 -11.18 -14.41 2.90
CA ASN A 229 -11.96 -13.26 3.35
C ASN A 229 -12.04 -13.19 4.90
N LEU A 230 -11.71 -12.03 5.45
CA LEU A 230 -11.69 -11.79 6.89
C LEU A 230 -13.09 -11.64 7.49
N ILE A 231 -14.11 -11.35 6.67
CA ILE A 231 -15.47 -11.12 7.13
C ILE A 231 -16.19 -12.44 7.40
N ILE A 232 -16.61 -12.63 8.64
CA ILE A 232 -17.42 -13.78 9.10
C ILE A 232 -18.89 -13.53 8.74
N LYS A 233 -19.54 -14.57 8.21
CA LYS A 233 -20.99 -14.60 7.97
C LYS A 233 -21.79 -14.89 9.23
#